data_AF-A0A1B7VT38-F1
#
_entry.id   AF-A0A1B7VT38-F1
#
_cell.length_a   1.000
_cell.length_b   1.000
_cell.length_c   1.000
_cell.angle_alpha   90.00
_cell.angle_beta   90.00
_cell.angle_gamma   90.00
#
_symmetry.space_group_name_H-M   'P 1'
#
loop_
_entity.id
_entity.type
_entity.pdbx_description
1 polymer ?
#
loop_
_entity_poly.entity_id
_entity_poly.type
_entity_poly.pdbx_seq_one_letter_code
_entity_poly.pdbx_strand_id
1 'polypeptide(L)' 'MSDLNRGIMKFEGADSPKLVTISTVVLLGSIAGLILWALTAAYAIG' A
#
# COMPACT_ATOMS: atom_id res chain seq x y z
N MET A 1 -4.16 11.82 -12.95
CA MET A 1 -5.21 11.10 -12.17
C MET A 1 -6.58 11.79 -12.29
N SER A 2 -6.99 12.30 -13.46
CA SER A 2 -8.35 12.86 -13.58
C SER A 2 -9.41 11.79 -13.90
N ASP A 3 -9.01 10.68 -14.54
CA ASP A 3 -9.94 9.65 -15.03
C ASP A 3 -10.52 8.77 -13.92
N LEU A 4 -9.72 8.44 -12.89
CA LEU A 4 -10.18 7.70 -11.71
C LEU A 4 -11.18 8.50 -10.86
N ASN A 5 -11.16 9.83 -10.92
CA ASN A 5 -12.07 10.73 -10.19
C ASN A 5 -13.44 10.88 -10.88
N ARG A 6 -14.03 9.77 -11.32
CA ARG A 6 -15.32 9.74 -12.01
C ARG A 6 -16.23 8.66 -11.44
N GLY A 7 -17.54 8.88 -11.55
CA GLY A 7 -18.55 7.90 -11.15
C GLY A 7 -18.42 7.52 -9.67
N ILE A 8 -18.46 6.22 -9.38
CA ILE A 8 -18.43 5.68 -8.03
C ILE A 8 -17.05 5.74 -7.35
N MET A 9 -15.97 6.00 -8.11
CA MET A 9 -14.60 6.07 -7.57
C MET A 9 -14.14 7.50 -7.29
N LYS A 10 -15.06 8.47 -7.32
CA LYS A 10 -14.78 9.87 -6.98
C LYS A 10 -14.73 10.04 -5.46
N PHE A 11 -13.54 9.87 -4.90
CA PHE A 11 -13.27 10.11 -3.48
C PHE A 11 -12.52 11.42 -3.30
N GLU A 12 -13.06 12.31 -2.48
CA GLU A 12 -12.46 13.62 -2.25
C GLU A 12 -11.07 13.48 -1.61
N GLY A 13 -10.07 14.09 -2.24
CA GLY A 13 -8.69 14.11 -1.74
C GLY A 13 -7.92 12.79 -1.89
N ALA A 14 -8.51 11.72 -2.42
CA ALA A 14 -7.86 10.41 -2.55
C ALA A 14 -6.58 10.46 -3.41
N ASP A 15 -6.55 11.31 -4.43
CA ASP A 15 -5.37 11.52 -5.29
C ASP A 15 -4.41 12.60 -4.76
N SER A 16 -4.61 13.11 -3.54
CA SER A 16 -3.67 14.05 -2.95
C SER A 16 -2.31 13.36 -2.70
N PRO A 17 -1.18 14.02 -3.02
CA PRO A 17 0.15 13.42 -2.85
C PRO A 17 0.38 12.86 -1.44
N LYS A 18 -0.13 13.56 -0.42
CA LYS A 18 -0.04 13.13 0.98
C LYS A 18 -0.73 11.78 1.23
N LEU A 19 -1.97 11.62 0.77
CA LEU A 19 -2.72 10.39 0.99
C LEU A 19 -2.14 9.23 0.19
N VAL A 20 -1.69 9.47 -1.05
CA VAL A 20 -1.01 8.47 -1.87
C VAL A 20 0.30 7.99 -1.22
N THR A 21 1.10 8.89 -0.65
CA THR A 21 2.33 8.49 0.06
C THR A 21 2.02 7.63 1.27
N ILE A 22 1.02 8.01 2.09
CA ILE A 22 0.64 7.24 3.28
C ILE A 22 0.15 5.84 2.89
N SER A 23 -0.76 5.75 1.91
CA SER A 23 -1.29 4.45 1.46
C SER A 23 -0.20 3.56 0.87
N THR A 24 0.76 4.14 0.14
CA THR A 24 1.91 3.43 -0.41
C THR A 24 2.79 2.84 0.69
N VAL A 25 3.10 3.61 1.74
CA VAL A 25 3.91 3.12 2.87
C VAL A 25 3.20 1.97 3.58
N VAL A 26 1.89 2.06 3.77
CA VAL A 26 1.11 0.98 4.39
C VAL A 26 1.13 -0.28 3.51
N LEU A 27 0.83 -0.15 2.22
CA LEU A 27 0.80 -1.28 1.28
C LEU A 27 2.17 -1.96 1.16
N LEU A 28 3.21 -1.20 0.82
CA LEU A 28 4.55 -1.75 0.62
C LEU A 28 5.17 -2.23 1.93
N GLY A 29 4.94 -1.53 3.04
CA GLY A 29 5.39 -1.94 4.36
C GLY A 29 4.74 -3.26 4.79
N SER A 30 3.44 -3.44 4.52
CA SER A 30 2.74 -4.71 4.80
C SER A 30 3.31 -5.85 3.96
N ILE A 31 3.52 -5.63 2.67
CA ILE A 31 4.11 -6.65 1.78
C ILE A 31 5.53 -7.02 2.25
N ALA A 32 6.38 -6.03 2.53
CA ALA A 32 7.73 -6.27 3.03
C ALA A 32 7.73 -7.02 4.36
N GLY A 33 6.84 -6.64 5.30
CA GLY A 33 6.66 -7.33 6.57
C GLY A 33 6.23 -8.79 6.39
N LEU A 34 5.28 -9.06 5.48
CA LEU A 34 4.85 -10.41 5.15
C LEU A 34 5.97 -11.24 4.51
N ILE A 35 6.80 -10.65 3.66
CA ILE A 35 7.96 -11.34 3.08
C ILE A 35 8.96 -11.70 4.18
N LEU A 36 9.34 -10.74 5.04
CA LEU A 36 10.27 -11.01 6.14
C LEU A 36 9.72 -12.05 7.11
N TRP A 37 8.43 -11.98 7.41
CA TRP A 37 7.77 -12.99 8.23
C TRP A 37 7.76 -14.36 7.55
N ALA A 38 7.44 -14.45 6.26
CA ALA A 38 7.48 -15.71 5.53
C ALA A 38 8.90 -16.30 5.50
N LEU A 39 9.93 -15.47 5.33
CA LEU A 39 11.32 -15.90 5.35
C LEU A 39 11.73 -16.48 6.70
N THR A 40 11.31 -15.87 7.82
CA THR A 40 11.64 -16.34 9.18
C THR A 40 10.74 -17.49 9.67
N ALA A 41 9.49 -17.55 9.22
CA ALA A 41 8.54 -18.57 9.61
C ALA A 41 8.69 -19.88 8.82
N ALA A 42 8.97 -19.78 7.51
CA ALA A 42 9.12 -20.96 6.64
C ALA A 42 10.57 -21.43 6.53
N TYR A 43 11.54 -20.54 6.72
CA TYR A 43 12.96 -20.85 6.65
C TYR A 43 13.67 -20.38 7.93
N ALA A 44 14.71 -21.09 8.36
CA ALA A 44 15.54 -20.69 9.49
C ALA A 44 16.53 -19.58 9.08
N ILE A 45 16.00 -18.46 8.57
CA ILE A 45 16.79 -17.26 8.32
C ILE A 45 16.72 -16.43 9.61
N GLY A 46 17.50 -16.86 10.61
CA GLY A 46 17.57 -16.29 11.95
C GLY A 46 18.76 -16.86 12.69
#